data_AF-A0A0K2GAT5-F1
#
_entry.id   AF-A0A0K2GAT5-F1
#
_cell.length_a   1.000
_cell.length_b   1.000
_cell.length_c   1.000
_cell.angle_alpha   90.00
_cell.angle_beta   90.00
_cell.angle_gamma   90.00
#
_symmetry.space_group_name_H-M   'P 1'
#
loop_
_entity.id
_entity.type
_entity.pdbx_description
1 polymer ?
#
loop_
_entity_poly.entity_id
_entity_poly.type
_entity_poly.pdbx_seq_one_letter_code
_entity_poly.pdbx_strand_id
1 'polypeptide(L)'
;MHRKLLIQIFVVAALVNAPWEVAQSQSDLYVGRDGGSFPWWHCALMGLGDGVLVLAIFFMGRMACGRWNWFERPGLKGYATMLVSGLVISVAIEWLMVYVAFRWGYRESMPLIPWLGVGITPVVQMLILPPLVFWIVATWRRCTTTCVAL
;
A
#
# COMPACT_ATOMS: atom_id res chain seq x y z
N MET A 1 8.92 2.25 -22.36
CA MET A 1 8.00 1.21 -21.82
C MET A 1 7.84 1.28 -20.30
N HIS A 2 8.94 1.28 -19.53
CA HIS A 2 8.91 1.24 -18.06
C HIS A 2 8.26 2.45 -17.36
N ARG A 3 8.44 3.67 -17.87
CA ARG A 3 7.82 4.89 -17.29
C ARG A 3 6.29 4.83 -17.27
N LYS A 4 5.66 4.30 -18.34
CA LYS A 4 4.20 4.12 -18.40
C LYS A 4 3.72 3.14 -17.33
N LEU A 5 4.44 2.03 -17.14
CA LEU A 5 4.13 1.03 -16.11
C LEU A 5 4.19 1.63 -14.70
N LEU A 6 5.25 2.39 -14.38
CA LEU A 6 5.39 3.01 -13.06
C LEU A 6 4.26 4.01 -12.79
N ILE A 7 3.88 4.81 -13.78
CA ILE A 7 2.73 5.73 -13.67
C ILE A 7 1.44 4.94 -13.45
N GLN A 8 1.21 3.86 -14.19
CA GLN A 8 0.01 3.02 -14.01
C GLN A 8 -0.05 2.42 -12.60
N ILE A 9 1.05 1.86 -12.10
CA ILE A 9 1.11 1.30 -10.74
C ILE A 9 0.81 2.39 -9.73
N PHE A 10 1.44 3.56 -9.83
CA PHE A 10 1.24 4.66 -8.91
C PHE A 10 -0.21 5.16 -8.90
N VAL A 11 -0.79 5.40 -10.09
CA VAL A 11 -2.16 5.89 -10.22
C VAL A 11 -3.17 4.87 -9.70
N VAL A 12 -3.02 3.60 -10.08
CA VAL A 12 -3.91 2.54 -9.59
C VAL A 12 -3.74 2.37 -8.08
N ALA A 13 -2.51 2.40 -7.56
CA ALA A 13 -2.26 2.34 -6.12
C ALA A 13 -2.93 3.49 -5.37
N ALA A 14 -2.74 4.73 -5.80
CA ALA A 14 -3.34 5.88 -5.14
C ALA A 14 -4.88 5.81 -5.17
N LEU A 15 -5.47 5.38 -6.30
CA LEU A 15 -6.93 5.24 -6.43
C LEU A 15 -7.50 4.09 -5.60
N VAL A 16 -6.77 2.98 -5.46
CA VAL A 16 -7.21 1.82 -4.67
C VAL A 16 -7.01 2.05 -3.17
N ASN A 17 -5.96 2.77 -2.77
CA ASN A 17 -5.71 3.09 -1.36
C ASN A 17 -6.58 4.24 -0.85
N ALA A 18 -6.96 5.21 -1.70
CA ALA A 18 -7.76 6.35 -1.25
C ALA A 18 -9.09 5.98 -0.55
N PRO A 19 -9.89 5.01 -1.03
CA PRO A 19 -11.08 4.53 -0.31
C PRO A 19 -10.75 3.95 1.08
N TRP A 20 -9.60 3.28 1.21
CA TRP A 20 -9.15 2.74 2.49
C TRP A 20 -8.80 3.86 3.46
N GLU A 21 -8.06 4.87 3.01
CA GLU A 21 -7.72 6.06 3.81
C GLU A 21 -8.96 6.82 4.26
N VAL A 22 -9.96 6.98 3.38
CA VAL A 22 -11.25 7.58 3.75
C VAL A 22 -11.95 6.75 4.81
N ALA A 23 -12.02 5.42 4.64
CA ALA A 23 -12.63 4.54 5.64
C ALA A 23 -11.92 4.60 7.00
N GLN A 24 -10.58 4.64 7.02
CA GLN A 24 -9.79 4.76 8.25
C GLN A 24 -9.99 6.14 8.91
N SER A 25 -10.02 7.23 8.13
CA SER A 25 -10.25 8.58 8.65
C SER A 25 -11.64 8.75 9.30
N GLN A 26 -12.63 8.00 8.82
CA GLN A 26 -13.99 7.97 9.35
C GLN A 26 -14.15 6.99 10.51
N SER A 27 -13.24 6.04 10.64
CA SER A 27 -13.21 5.09 11.75
C SER A 27 -12.64 5.76 13.00
N ASP A 28 -13.22 5.47 14.17
CA ASP A 28 -12.74 5.99 15.47
C ASP A 28 -11.49 5.23 15.97
N LEU A 29 -10.61 4.81 15.05
CA LEU A 29 -9.43 3.99 15.33
C LEU A 29 -8.17 4.84 15.55
N TYR A 30 -8.10 5.98 14.86
CA TYR A 30 -6.97 6.89 14.93
C TYR A 30 -7.33 8.18 15.63
N VAL A 31 -6.34 8.75 16.32
CA VAL A 31 -6.44 10.09 16.89
C VAL A 31 -5.28 10.94 16.37
N GLY A 32 -5.61 12.09 15.79
CA GLY A 32 -4.61 13.09 15.43
C GLY A 32 -3.91 13.62 16.67
N ARG A 33 -2.69 14.14 16.50
CA ARG A 33 -1.88 14.71 17.61
C ARG A 33 -2.66 15.71 18.48
N ASP A 34 -3.57 16.47 17.86
CA ASP A 34 -4.36 17.51 18.52
C ASP A 34 -5.74 17.01 19.02
N GLY A 35 -5.99 15.69 18.97
CA GLY A 35 -7.28 15.09 19.36
C GLY A 35 -8.40 15.23 18.32
N GLY A 36 -8.18 15.99 17.25
CA GLY A 36 -9.14 16.25 16.17
C GLY A 36 -9.16 15.20 15.07
N SER A 37 -10.20 15.29 14.22
CA SER A 37 -10.33 14.49 13.00
C SER A 37 -9.32 14.94 11.92
N PHE A 38 -8.92 14.00 11.05
CA PHE A 38 -8.03 14.32 9.95
C PHE A 38 -8.78 15.10 8.86
N PRO A 39 -8.21 16.21 8.35
CA PRO A 39 -8.77 16.90 7.20
C PRO A 39 -8.82 16.00 5.96
N TRP A 40 -9.79 16.22 5.06
CA TRP A 40 -9.91 15.46 3.81
C TRP A 40 -8.63 15.48 2.94
N TRP A 41 -7.85 16.57 3.00
CA TRP A 41 -6.57 16.68 2.27
C TRP A 41 -5.48 15.75 2.83
N HIS A 42 -5.54 15.39 4.12
CA HIS A 42 -4.64 14.39 4.70
C HIS A 42 -4.88 13.02 4.06
N CYS A 43 -6.13 12.63 3.83
CA CYS A 43 -6.47 11.36 3.17
C CYS A 43 -5.90 11.30 1.74
N ALA A 44 -5.97 12.42 1.01
CA ALA A 44 -5.38 12.50 -0.33
C ALA A 44 -3.85 12.38 -0.30
N LEU A 45 -3.20 13.00 0.69
CA LEU A 45 -1.75 12.90 0.86
C LEU A 45 -1.31 11.48 1.26
N MET A 46 -2.05 10.82 2.15
CA MET A 46 -1.76 9.44 2.56
C MET A 46 -1.95 8.45 1.41
N GLY A 47 -3.03 8.59 0.62
CA GLY A 47 -3.23 7.75 -0.57
C GLY A 47 -2.12 7.93 -1.62
N LEU A 48 -1.56 9.14 -1.77
CA LEU A 48 -0.36 9.35 -2.60
C LEU A 48 0.89 8.69 -1.99
N GLY A 49 1.04 8.76 -0.67
CA GLY A 49 2.07 8.06 0.09
C GLY A 49 2.03 6.55 -0.14
N ASP A 50 0.85 5.94 -0.05
CA ASP A 50 0.67 4.52 -0.33
C ASP A 50 1.02 4.15 -1.76
N GLY A 51 0.75 5.05 -2.72
CA GLY A 51 1.24 4.91 -4.09
C GLY A 51 2.76 4.77 -4.16
N VAL A 52 3.49 5.55 -3.37
CA VAL A 52 4.96 5.44 -3.26
C VAL A 52 5.37 4.14 -2.58
N LEU A 53 4.67 3.71 -1.54
CA LEU A 53 4.96 2.46 -0.83
C LEU A 53 4.75 1.23 -1.75
N VAL A 54 3.68 1.21 -2.54
CA VAL A 54 3.44 0.17 -3.55
C VAL A 54 4.54 0.17 -4.62
N LEU A 55 5.03 1.35 -5.03
CA LEU A 55 6.20 1.43 -5.93
C LEU A 55 7.46 0.86 -5.26
N ALA A 56 7.69 1.10 -3.97
CA ALA A 56 8.81 0.52 -3.24
C ALA A 56 8.71 -1.02 -3.22
N ILE A 57 7.52 -1.58 -2.95
CA ILE A 57 7.23 -3.01 -3.08
C ILE A 57 7.53 -3.50 -4.49
N PHE A 58 7.13 -2.74 -5.52
CA PHE A 58 7.41 -3.08 -6.91
C PHE A 58 8.91 -3.19 -7.20
N PHE A 59 9.71 -2.25 -6.72
CA PHE A 59 11.16 -2.28 -6.89
C PHE A 59 11.81 -3.42 -6.12
N MET A 60 11.34 -3.74 -4.92
CA MET A 60 11.81 -4.92 -4.18
C MET A 60 11.47 -6.22 -4.92
N GLY A 61 10.26 -6.35 -5.45
CA GLY A 61 9.86 -7.46 -6.32
C GLY A 61 10.75 -7.58 -7.55
N ARG A 62 11.10 -6.45 -8.19
CA ARG A 62 12.02 -6.42 -9.33
C ARG A 62 13.42 -6.91 -8.93
N MET A 63 13.96 -6.47 -7.79
CA MET A 63 15.28 -6.91 -7.32
C MET A 63 15.27 -8.40 -6.98
N ALA A 64 14.23 -8.89 -6.30
CA ALA A 64 14.12 -10.29 -5.91
C ALA A 64 13.89 -11.23 -7.11
N CYS A 65 13.06 -10.82 -8.08
CA CYS A 65 12.66 -11.66 -9.20
C CYS A 65 13.45 -11.40 -10.50
N GLY A 66 14.28 -10.35 -10.55
CA GLY A 66 15.13 -9.99 -11.69
C GLY A 66 14.38 -9.52 -12.95
N ARG A 67 13.06 -9.37 -12.90
CA ARG A 67 12.20 -9.09 -14.08
C ARG A 67 11.21 -7.99 -13.78
N TRP A 68 10.85 -7.18 -14.78
CA TRP A 68 9.89 -6.09 -14.63
C TRP A 68 8.42 -6.55 -14.62
N ASN A 69 8.12 -7.68 -15.26
CA ASN A 69 6.79 -8.28 -15.32
C ASN A 69 6.59 -9.38 -14.26
N TRP A 70 7.38 -9.34 -13.19
CA TRP A 70 7.35 -10.34 -12.12
C TRP A 70 5.95 -10.52 -11.53
N PHE A 71 5.16 -9.45 -11.46
CA PHE A 71 3.81 -9.44 -10.93
C PHE A 71 2.74 -10.01 -11.87
N GLU A 72 3.03 -10.22 -13.16
CA GLU A 72 2.06 -10.83 -14.09
C GLU A 72 1.96 -12.36 -13.89
N ARG A 73 3.08 -12.98 -13.49
CA ARG A 73 3.18 -14.39 -13.10
C ARG A 73 4.01 -14.49 -11.82
N PRO A 74 3.46 -14.06 -10.67
CA PRO A 74 4.22 -13.91 -9.43
C PRO A 74 4.79 -15.24 -8.91
N GLY A 75 4.03 -16.34 -9.03
CA GLY A 75 4.38 -17.60 -8.39
C GLY A 75 4.58 -17.42 -6.87
N LEU A 76 5.18 -18.42 -6.22
CA LEU A 76 5.42 -18.35 -4.77
C LEU A 76 6.36 -17.19 -4.40
N LYS A 77 7.44 -16.99 -5.18
CA LYS A 77 8.45 -15.97 -4.91
C LYS A 77 7.90 -14.54 -5.00
N GLY A 78 7.04 -14.27 -5.99
CA GLY A 78 6.41 -12.96 -6.16
C GLY A 78 5.44 -12.63 -5.03
N TYR A 79 4.55 -13.56 -4.68
CA TYR A 79 3.63 -13.36 -3.54
C TYR A 79 4.38 -13.22 -2.22
N ALA A 80 5.38 -14.06 -1.97
CA ALA A 80 6.23 -13.93 -0.78
C ALA A 80 6.90 -12.56 -0.73
N THR A 81 7.41 -12.05 -1.86
CA THR A 81 8.01 -10.72 -1.89
C THR A 81 6.98 -9.64 -1.59
N MET A 82 5.78 -9.69 -2.19
CA MET A 82 4.70 -8.73 -1.91
C MET A 82 4.33 -8.71 -0.42
N LEU A 83 4.08 -9.88 0.17
CA LEU A 83 3.62 -10.00 1.55
C LEU A 83 4.71 -9.61 2.55
N VAL A 84 5.94 -10.12 2.38
CA VAL A 84 7.04 -9.82 3.29
C VAL A 84 7.41 -8.34 3.22
N SER A 85 7.53 -7.79 2.01
CA SER A 85 7.88 -6.37 1.87
C SER A 85 6.75 -5.45 2.33
N GLY A 86 5.49 -5.77 2.06
CA GLY A 86 4.34 -5.02 2.56
C GLY A 86 4.28 -5.03 4.09
N LEU A 87 4.50 -6.20 4.72
CA LEU A 87 4.57 -6.32 6.17
C LEU A 87 5.71 -5.47 6.76
N VAL A 88 6.92 -5.60 6.23
CA VAL A 88 8.10 -4.86 6.72
C VAL A 88 7.92 -3.36 6.56
N ILE A 89 7.46 -2.90 5.39
CA ILE A 89 7.19 -1.48 5.15
C ILE A 89 6.13 -0.96 6.11
N SER A 90 5.01 -1.67 6.23
CA SER A 90 3.89 -1.26 7.08
C SER A 90 4.32 -1.08 8.53
N VAL A 91 4.99 -2.08 9.09
CA VAL A 91 5.50 -2.03 10.47
C VAL A 91 6.51 -0.89 10.63
N ALA A 92 7.44 -0.72 9.68
CA ALA A 92 8.46 0.31 9.79
C ALA A 92 7.89 1.74 9.70
N ILE A 93 6.98 2.00 8.76
CA ILE A 93 6.34 3.31 8.58
C ILE A 93 5.45 3.63 9.78
N GLU A 94 4.63 2.68 10.21
CA GLU A 94 3.73 2.90 11.33
C GLU A 94 4.52 3.16 12.62
N TRP A 95 5.58 2.38 12.85
CA TRP A 95 6.46 2.58 13.99
C TRP A 95 7.12 3.96 13.97
N LEU A 96 7.64 4.38 12.80
CA LEU A 96 8.23 5.71 12.63
C LEU A 96 7.21 6.81 12.89
N MET A 97 5.98 6.68 12.39
CA MET A 97 4.99 7.74 12.48
C MET A 97 4.39 7.89 13.87
N VAL A 98 4.19 6.77 14.57
CA VAL A 98 3.61 6.74 15.92
C VAL A 98 4.66 7.06 16.99
N TYR A 99 5.81 6.36 16.97
CA TYR A 99 6.78 6.43 18.07
C TYR A 99 7.91 7.44 17.89
N VAL A 100 8.23 7.81 16.65
CA VAL A 100 9.34 8.75 16.38
C VAL A 100 8.81 10.12 15.99
N ALA A 101 7.91 10.17 15.01
CA ALA A 101 7.39 11.42 14.48
C ALA A 101 6.18 11.95 15.28
N PHE A 102 5.56 11.11 16.12
CA PHE A 102 4.36 11.43 16.91
C PHE A 102 3.31 12.15 16.07
N ARG A 103 3.05 11.62 14.86
CA ARG A 103 2.13 12.18 13.89
C ARG A 103 0.69 11.82 14.20
N TRP A 104 0.47 10.60 14.67
CA TRP A 104 -0.82 10.09 15.13
C TRP A 104 -0.64 9.07 16.25
N GLY A 105 -1.72 8.83 16.98
CA GLY A 105 -1.82 7.80 18.00
C GLY A 105 -3.01 6.88 17.75
N TYR A 106 -3.07 5.81 18.54
CA TYR A 106 -4.17 4.85 18.50
C TYR A 106 -5.20 5.16 19.59
N ARG A 107 -6.47 4.93 19.28
CA ARG A 107 -7.54 4.87 20.29
C ARG A 107 -7.62 3.46 20.89
N GLU A 108 -8.31 3.33 22.03
CA GLU A 108 -8.53 2.04 22.70
C GLU A 108 -9.28 1.01 21.83
N SER A 109 -10.07 1.50 20.88
CA SER A 109 -10.76 0.71 19.86
C SER A 109 -9.83 0.05 18.83
N MET A 110 -8.57 0.51 18.72
CA MET A 110 -7.60 0.02 17.75
C MET A 110 -7.06 -1.35 18.17
N PRO A 111 -7.28 -2.40 17.37
CA PRO A 111 -6.63 -3.67 17.62
C PRO A 111 -5.15 -3.56 17.25
N LEU A 112 -4.28 -3.78 18.24
CA LEU A 112 -2.83 -3.72 18.10
C LEU A 112 -2.24 -5.13 18.03
N ILE A 113 -1.12 -5.26 17.32
CA ILE A 113 -0.33 -6.49 17.33
C ILE A 113 0.45 -6.55 18.64
N PRO A 114 0.21 -7.54 19.54
CA PRO A 114 0.68 -7.52 20.93
C PRO A 114 2.20 -7.36 21.11
N TRP A 115 2.99 -7.89 20.17
CA TRP A 115 4.45 -7.88 20.24
C TRP A 115 5.09 -6.65 19.60
N LEU A 116 4.38 -5.99 18.69
CA LEU A 116 4.91 -4.89 17.87
C LEU A 116 4.34 -3.53 18.32
N GLY A 117 3.17 -3.50 18.98
CA GLY A 117 2.47 -2.26 19.31
C GLY A 117 1.94 -1.51 18.09
N VAL A 118 1.92 -2.17 16.94
CA VAL A 118 1.53 -1.60 15.64
C VAL A 118 0.07 -1.94 15.36
N GLY A 119 -0.66 -1.00 14.76
CA GLY A 119 -2.03 -1.17 14.32
C GLY A 119 -2.20 -2.32 13.34
N ILE A 120 -3.29 -3.09 13.47
CA ILE A 120 -3.59 -4.16 12.51
C ILE A 120 -4.04 -3.59 11.15
N THR A 121 -4.71 -2.44 11.13
CA THR A 121 -5.24 -1.84 9.90
C THR A 121 -4.18 -1.50 8.84
N PRO A 122 -3.05 -0.82 9.15
CA PRO A 122 -2.02 -0.53 8.13
C PRO A 122 -1.32 -1.80 7.66
N VAL A 123 -1.26 -2.83 8.49
CA VAL A 123 -0.70 -4.14 8.12
C VAL A 123 -1.62 -4.82 7.12
N VAL A 124 -2.91 -4.91 7.41
CA VAL A 124 -3.91 -5.49 6.51
C VAL A 124 -3.95 -4.74 5.17
N GLN A 125 -3.88 -3.41 5.21
CA GLN A 125 -3.81 -2.55 4.02
C GLN A 125 -2.65 -2.97 3.10
N MET A 126 -1.44 -3.05 3.65
CA MET A 126 -0.24 -3.41 2.88
C MET A 126 -0.14 -4.90 2.52
N LEU A 127 -0.92 -5.77 3.14
CA LEU A 127 -1.01 -7.17 2.77
C LEU A 127 -2.01 -7.42 1.63
N ILE A 128 -3.11 -6.65 1.57
CA ILE A 128 -4.21 -6.87 0.62
C ILE A 128 -4.10 -5.95 -0.61
N LEU A 129 -3.82 -4.66 -0.41
CA LEU A 129 -3.90 -3.68 -1.49
C LEU A 129 -2.77 -3.80 -2.52
N PRO A 130 -1.49 -4.05 -2.17
CA PRO A 130 -0.45 -4.20 -3.19
C PRO A 130 -0.70 -5.38 -4.14
N PRO A 131 -1.08 -6.60 -3.68
CA PRO A 131 -1.50 -7.67 -4.58
C PRO A 131 -2.67 -7.28 -5.49
N LEU A 132 -3.68 -6.57 -4.95
CA LEU A 132 -4.84 -6.12 -5.73
C LEU A 132 -4.43 -5.12 -6.82
N VAL A 133 -3.60 -4.13 -6.49
CA VAL A 133 -3.07 -3.14 -7.44
C VAL A 133 -2.29 -3.82 -8.56
N PHE A 134 -1.38 -4.74 -8.21
CA PHE A 134 -0.61 -5.47 -9.21
C PHE A 134 -1.49 -6.34 -10.10
N TRP A 135 -2.54 -6.95 -9.54
CA TRP A 135 -3.51 -7.73 -10.29
C TRP A 135 -4.30 -6.86 -11.29
N ILE A 136 -4.79 -5.69 -10.89
CA ILE A 136 -5.49 -4.74 -11.77
C ILE A 136 -4.56 -4.30 -12.92
N VAL A 137 -3.33 -3.88 -12.60
CA VAL A 137 -2.35 -3.46 -13.61
C VAL A 137 -2.01 -4.60 -14.55
N ALA A 138 -1.82 -5.82 -14.04
CA ALA A 138 -1.54 -7.00 -14.87
C ALA A 138 -2.70 -7.33 -15.81
N THR A 139 -3.94 -7.23 -15.33
CA THR A 139 -5.14 -7.50 -16.14
C THR A 139 -5.31 -6.48 -17.25
N TRP A 140 -5.18 -5.19 -16.93
CA TRP A 140 -5.24 -4.11 -17.93
C TRP A 140 -4.19 -4.27 -19.02
N ARG A 141 -2.95 -4.62 -18.66
CA ARG A 141 -1.88 -4.83 -19.64
C ARG A 141 -2.12 -6.04 -20.54
N ARG A 142 -2.76 -7.10 -20.03
CA ARG A 142 -3.17 -8.24 -20.88
C ARG A 142 -4.21 -7.79 -21.90
N CYS A 143 -5.27 -7.10 -21.48
CA CYS A 143 -6.33 -6.62 -22.36
C CYS A 143 -5.81 -5.67 -23.46
N THR A 144 -4.94 -4.71 -23.13
CA THR A 144 -4.36 -3.81 -24.16
C THR A 144 -3.51 -4.56 -25.17
N THR A 145 -2.82 -5.63 -24.76
CA THR A 145 -1.99 -6.43 -25.67
C THR A 145 -2.86 -7.27 -26.62
N THR A 146 -3.97 -7.82 -26.14
CA THR A 146 -4.91 -8.60 -26.96
C THR A 146 -5.70 -7.72 -27.93
N CYS A 147 -6.04 -6.48 -27.54
CA CYS A 147 -6.83 -5.56 -28.37
C CYS A 147 -6.02 -4.92 -29.51
N VAL A 148 -4.69 -4.94 -29.46
CA VAL A 148 -3.80 -4.43 -30.54
C VAL A 148 -3.41 -5.55 -31.52
N ALA A 149 -3.68 -6.81 -31.17
CA ALA A 149 -3.35 -7.98 -31.99
C ALA A 149 -4.52 -8.49 -32.85
N LEU A 150 -5.64 -7.78 -32.89
CA LEU A 150 -6.81 -7.99 -33.76
C LEU A 150 -6.94 -6.79 -34.70
#